data_AF-A0A9D4T4Y7-F1
#
_entry.id   AF-A0A9D4T4Y7-F1
#
_cell.length_a   1.000
_cell.length_b   1.000
_cell.length_c   1.000
_cell.angle_alpha   90.00
_cell.angle_beta   90.00
_cell.angle_gamma   90.00
#
_symmetry.space_group_name_H-M   'P 1'
#
loop_
_entity.id
_entity.type
_entity.pdbx_description
1 polymer ?
#
loop_
_entity_poly.entity_id
_entity_poly.type
_entity_poly.pdbx_seq_one_letter_code
_entity_poly.pdbx_strand_id
1 'polypeptide(L)'
;MPVFLASNVASEGCKIVKVAGNLFAVLSKEISKALEKCDNSRDKAKLRKLNGALVEFAEQKGHSLQESSKKRPKPQSAAFHGAGLVVPYDSKTGVGYRKLPLSDDFSVSRASAALGLSARKAAKKAPTRP
;
A
#
# COMPACT_ATOMS: atom_id res chain seq x y z
N MET A 1 -2.93 -15.13 8.53
CA MET A 1 -1.91 -15.00 7.46
C MET A 1 -2.15 -13.69 6.72
N PRO A 2 -1.11 -12.91 6.37
CA PRO A 2 -1.28 -11.70 5.56
C PRO A 2 -1.97 -11.99 4.23
N VAL A 3 -2.79 -11.04 3.77
CA VAL A 3 -3.56 -11.21 2.52
C VAL A 3 -2.68 -10.91 1.32
N PHE A 4 -1.98 -9.78 1.33
CA PHE A 4 -1.00 -9.40 0.32
C PHE A 4 0.11 -8.57 0.97
N LEU A 5 1.20 -8.40 0.24
CA LEU A 5 2.24 -7.44 0.51
C LEU A 5 2.02 -6.20 -0.35
N ALA A 6 2.40 -5.07 0.23
CA ALA A 6 2.22 -3.77 -0.38
C ALA A 6 3.43 -2.88 -0.10
N SER A 7 3.61 -1.86 -0.93
CA SER A 7 4.63 -0.82 -0.75
C SER A 7 3.97 0.52 -0.46
N ASN A 8 4.71 1.38 0.23
CA ASN A 8 4.37 2.77 0.46
C ASN A 8 5.67 3.59 0.47
N VAL A 9 5.62 4.79 -0.10
CA VAL A 9 6.66 5.80 0.03
C VAL A 9 6.16 6.85 1.02
N ALA A 10 6.58 6.74 2.28
CA ALA A 10 6.03 7.55 3.37
C ALA A 10 6.20 9.06 3.18
N SER A 11 7.23 9.48 2.44
CA SER A 11 7.46 10.89 2.07
C SER A 11 6.48 11.42 1.02
N GLU A 12 5.92 10.55 0.17
CA GLU A 12 4.99 10.93 -0.90
C GLU A 12 3.53 10.89 -0.44
N GLY A 13 3.20 10.08 0.56
CA GLY A 13 1.89 10.10 1.20
C GLY A 13 1.51 8.80 1.92
N CYS A 14 0.20 8.58 2.00
CA CYS A 14 -0.39 7.43 2.69
C CYS A 14 -0.86 6.31 1.75
N LYS A 15 -0.58 6.41 0.45
CA LYS A 15 -1.08 5.45 -0.54
C LYS A 15 -0.32 4.13 -0.45
N ILE A 16 -1.06 3.06 -0.20
CA ILE A 16 -0.52 1.70 -0.12
C ILE A 16 -0.83 1.00 -1.44
N VAL A 17 0.22 0.63 -2.19
CA VAL A 17 0.10 -0.04 -3.49
C VAL A 17 0.33 -1.53 -3.30
N LYS A 18 -0.61 -2.36 -3.75
CA LYS A 18 -0.47 -3.82 -3.70
C LYS A 18 0.64 -4.26 -4.66
N VAL A 19 1.53 -5.14 -4.19
CA VAL A 19 2.68 -5.59 -4.98
C VAL A 19 2.62 -7.09 -5.29
N ALA A 20 2.40 -7.94 -4.29
CA ALA A 20 2.30 -9.38 -4.50
C ALA A 20 1.70 -10.13 -3.30
N GLY A 21 1.47 -11.44 -3.45
CA GLY A 21 0.97 -12.30 -2.37
C GLY A 21 2.05 -12.79 -1.38
N ASN A 22 3.33 -12.67 -1.71
CA ASN A 22 4.46 -13.16 -0.88
C ASN A 22 5.74 -12.37 -1.11
N LEU A 23 6.72 -12.57 -0.24
CA LEU A 23 7.99 -11.84 -0.23
C LEU A 23 8.84 -12.12 -1.47
N PHE A 24 8.87 -13.36 -1.96
CA PHE A 24 9.66 -13.74 -3.13
C PHE A 24 9.21 -12.99 -4.39
N ALA A 25 7.90 -12.89 -4.60
CA ALA A 25 7.33 -12.14 -5.71
C ALA A 25 7.62 -10.63 -5.61
N VAL A 26 7.61 -10.05 -4.40
CA VAL A 26 8.00 -8.64 -4.19
C VAL A 26 9.48 -8.43 -4.54
N LEU A 27 10.36 -9.29 -4.02
CA LEU A 27 11.80 -9.21 -4.26
C LEU A 27 12.12 -9.38 -5.75
N SER A 28 11.51 -10.35 -6.43
CA SER A 28 11.71 -10.56 -7.87
C SER A 28 11.29 -9.33 -8.67
N LYS A 29 10.12 -8.73 -8.35
CA LYS A 29 9.67 -7.48 -8.98
C LYS A 29 10.64 -6.32 -8.74
N GLU A 30 11.18 -6.21 -7.52
CA GLU A 30 12.11 -5.13 -7.20
C GLU A 30 13.48 -5.31 -7.87
N ILE A 31 13.96 -6.54 -7.98
CA ILE A 31 15.17 -6.87 -8.74
C ILE A 31 14.96 -6.57 -10.23
N SER A 32 13.80 -6.89 -10.80
CA SER A 32 13.48 -6.55 -12.20
C SER A 32 13.50 -5.02 -12.44
N LYS A 33 12.91 -4.22 -11.54
CA LYS A 33 13.01 -2.75 -11.62
C LYS A 33 14.45 -2.26 -11.49
N ALA A 34 15.24 -2.87 -10.60
CA ALA A 34 16.65 -2.51 -10.44
C ALA A 34 17.47 -2.86 -11.70
N LEU A 35 17.14 -3.97 -12.38
CA LEU A 35 17.78 -4.37 -13.64
C LEU A 35 17.51 -3.40 -14.78
N GLU A 36 16.30 -2.83 -14.85
CA GLU A 36 15.93 -1.80 -15.83
C GLU A 36 16.66 -0.47 -15.59
N LYS A 37 16.86 -0.10 -14.32
CA LYS A 37 17.51 1.16 -13.93
C LYS A 37 19.04 1.12 -13.87
N CYS A 38 19.62 -0.08 -13.81
CA CYS A 38 21.07 -0.21 -13.73
C CYS A 38 21.68 0.00 -15.13
N ASP A 39 22.83 0.65 -15.23
CA ASP A 39 23.58 0.77 -16.50
C ASP A 39 24.77 -0.19 -16.55
N ASN A 40 25.35 -0.48 -15.38
CA ASN A 40 26.54 -1.33 -15.24
C ASN A 40 26.26 -2.80 -15.57
N SER A 41 26.93 -3.32 -16.60
CA SER A 41 26.80 -4.72 -17.04
C SER A 41 27.17 -5.74 -15.94
N ARG A 42 28.20 -5.46 -15.14
CA ARG A 42 28.65 -6.35 -14.05
C ARG A 42 27.61 -6.50 -12.95
N ASP A 43 26.93 -5.42 -12.58
CA ASP A 43 25.91 -5.44 -11.53
C ASP A 43 24.60 -6.04 -12.04
N LYS A 44 24.27 -5.83 -13.32
CA LYS A 44 23.19 -6.57 -14.01
C LYS A 44 23.40 -8.08 -13.95
N ALA A 45 24.62 -8.56 -14.19
CA ALA A 45 24.91 -10.00 -14.13
C ALA A 45 24.68 -10.58 -12.72
N LYS A 46 25.10 -9.85 -11.66
CA LYS A 46 24.87 -10.25 -10.26
C LYS A 46 23.37 -10.27 -9.92
N LEU A 47 22.64 -9.24 -10.32
CA LEU A 47 21.19 -9.14 -10.09
C LEU A 47 20.41 -10.24 -10.81
N ARG A 48 20.79 -10.58 -12.05
CA ARG A 48 20.19 -11.70 -12.79
C ARG A 48 20.45 -13.03 -12.09
N LYS A 49 21.68 -13.28 -11.62
CA LYS A 49 22.03 -14.48 -10.86
C LYS A 49 21.22 -14.61 -9.57
N LEU A 50 21.08 -13.50 -8.83
CA LEU A 50 20.27 -13.45 -7.61
C LEU A 50 18.78 -13.74 -7.92
N ASN A 51 18.22 -13.12 -8.97
CA ASN A 51 16.84 -13.36 -9.34
C ASN A 51 16.60 -14.82 -9.74
N GLY A 52 17.52 -15.43 -10.50
CA GLY A 52 17.45 -16.85 -10.85
C GLY A 52 17.39 -17.76 -9.63
N ALA A 53 18.34 -17.60 -8.70
CA ALA A 53 18.37 -18.39 -7.46
C ALA A 53 17.11 -18.19 -6.60
N LEU A 54 16.56 -16.98 -6.58
CA LEU A 54 15.33 -16.67 -5.85
C LEU A 54 14.11 -17.35 -6.48
N VAL A 55 14.03 -17.38 -7.82
CA VAL A 55 12.93 -18.03 -8.55
C VAL A 55 12.99 -19.54 -8.36
N GLU A 56 14.16 -20.15 -8.52
CA GLU A 56 14.37 -21.58 -8.27
C GLU A 56 13.98 -21.98 -6.84
N PHE A 57 14.40 -21.20 -5.84
CA PHE A 57 14.03 -21.45 -4.45
C PHE A 57 12.53 -21.32 -4.20
N ALA A 58 11.89 -20.31 -4.80
CA ALA A 58 10.45 -20.10 -4.67
C ALA A 58 9.67 -21.28 -5.27
N GLU A 59 10.06 -21.74 -6.46
CA GLU A 59 9.43 -22.89 -7.13
C GLU A 59 9.62 -24.18 -6.34
N GLN A 60 10.85 -24.46 -5.86
CA GLN A 60 11.13 -25.62 -5.01
C GLN A 60 10.30 -25.65 -3.71
N LYS A 61 9.99 -24.48 -3.16
CA LYS A 61 9.16 -24.34 -1.95
C LYS A 61 7.67 -24.18 -2.25
N GLY A 62 7.26 -24.21 -3.51
CA GLY A 62 5.86 -24.07 -3.93
C GLY A 62 5.28 -22.67 -3.71
N HIS A 63 6.12 -21.63 -3.71
CA HIS A 63 5.70 -20.24 -3.63
C HIS A 63 5.47 -19.66 -5.03
N SER A 64 4.22 -19.25 -5.32
CA SER A 64 3.89 -18.60 -6.59
C SER A 64 4.53 -17.22 -6.71
N LEU A 65 5.23 -16.95 -7.81
CA LEU A 65 5.79 -15.62 -8.08
C LEU A 65 4.76 -14.63 -8.64
N GLN A 66 3.52 -15.07 -8.88
CA GLN A 66 2.46 -14.23 -9.42
C GLN A 66 1.78 -13.34 -8.36
N GLU A 67 1.12 -12.30 -8.87
CA GLU A 67 0.48 -11.24 -8.09
C GLU A 67 -0.76 -11.69 -7.31
N SER A 68 -1.33 -12.86 -7.64
CA SER A 68 -2.56 -13.35 -7.06
C SER A 68 -2.37 -13.82 -5.61
N SER A 69 -2.45 -12.85 -4.70
CA SER A 69 -2.81 -13.10 -3.31
C SER A 69 -4.07 -13.96 -3.19
N LYS A 70 -4.17 -14.69 -2.07
CA LYS A 70 -5.37 -15.45 -1.68
C LYS A 70 -6.63 -14.59 -1.84
N LYS A 71 -7.75 -15.20 -2.25
CA LYS A 71 -9.05 -14.55 -2.44
C LYS A 71 -9.39 -13.65 -1.24
N ARG A 72 -9.24 -12.34 -1.41
CA ARG A 72 -9.63 -11.33 -0.41
C ARG A 72 -11.10 -11.00 -0.61
N PRO A 73 -11.94 -10.97 0.45
CA PRO A 73 -13.30 -10.45 0.35
C PRO A 73 -13.31 -9.00 -0.17
N LYS A 74 -14.37 -8.62 -0.87
CA LYS A 74 -14.51 -7.26 -1.41
C LYS A 74 -14.47 -6.24 -0.26
N PRO A 75 -13.58 -5.23 -0.31
CA PRO A 75 -13.55 -4.19 0.71
C PRO A 75 -14.80 -3.31 0.63
N GLN A 76 -15.27 -2.85 1.79
CA GLN A 76 -16.44 -1.97 1.91
C GLN A 76 -16.09 -0.50 1.62
N SER A 77 -14.83 -0.12 1.82
CA SER A 77 -14.29 1.19 1.46
C SER A 77 -12.80 1.07 1.17
N ALA A 78 -12.25 1.94 0.31
CA ALA A 78 -10.82 2.00 0.01
C ALA A 78 -10.02 2.67 1.14
N ALA A 79 -10.66 3.57 1.89
CA ALA A 79 -10.02 4.56 2.78
C ALA A 79 -8.95 5.41 2.07
N PHE A 80 -8.37 6.40 2.75
CA PHE A 80 -7.38 7.29 2.13
C PHE A 80 -6.13 6.56 1.62
N HIS A 81 -5.74 5.48 2.28
CA HIS A 81 -4.59 4.69 1.91
C HIS A 81 -4.85 3.72 0.75
N GLY A 82 -6.09 3.55 0.28
CA GLY A 82 -6.44 2.73 -0.89
C GLY A 82 -6.36 1.21 -0.71
N ALA A 83 -5.71 0.70 0.34
CA ALA A 83 -5.61 -0.75 0.61
C ALA A 83 -6.96 -1.43 0.92
N GLY A 84 -7.97 -0.65 1.33
CA GLY A 84 -9.33 -1.07 1.59
C GLY A 84 -9.59 -1.69 2.97
N LEU A 85 -10.81 -1.53 3.47
CA LEU A 85 -11.34 -2.06 4.73
C LEU A 85 -12.25 -3.27 4.45
N VAL A 86 -12.00 -4.40 5.10
CA VAL A 86 -12.88 -5.59 5.03
C VAL A 86 -13.47 -5.81 6.40
N VAL A 87 -14.79 -5.84 6.46
CA VAL A 87 -15.58 -6.10 7.67
C VAL A 87 -16.70 -7.07 7.33
N PRO A 88 -17.17 -7.88 8.29
CA PRO A 88 -18.42 -8.63 8.13
C PRO A 88 -19.54 -7.65 7.76
N TYR A 89 -20.24 -7.94 6.66
CA TYR A 89 -21.32 -7.10 6.16
C TYR A 89 -22.43 -8.01 5.66
N ASP A 90 -23.62 -7.86 6.23
CA ASP A 90 -24.81 -8.52 5.73
C ASP A 90 -25.50 -7.61 4.72
N SER A 91 -25.50 -8.03 3.45
CA SER A 91 -26.13 -7.28 2.38
C SER A 91 -27.64 -7.24 2.45
N LYS A 92 -28.29 -8.16 3.19
CA LYS A 92 -29.75 -8.20 3.35
C LYS A 92 -30.24 -7.20 4.39
N THR A 93 -29.53 -7.09 5.51
CA THR A 93 -29.90 -6.21 6.62
C THR A 93 -29.19 -4.86 6.58
N GLY A 94 -28.12 -4.72 5.77
CA GLY A 94 -27.28 -3.53 5.74
C GLY A 94 -26.41 -3.36 7.00
N VAL A 95 -26.27 -4.42 7.81
CA VAL A 95 -25.55 -4.39 9.09
C VAL A 95 -24.06 -4.69 8.87
N GLY A 96 -23.20 -3.94 9.57
CA GLY A 96 -21.76 -4.20 9.64
C GLY A 96 -20.86 -3.12 9.02
N TYR A 97 -21.40 -2.25 8.18
CA TYR A 97 -20.68 -1.09 7.66
C TYR A 97 -21.64 0.04 7.26
N ARG A 98 -21.27 1.29 7.56
CA ARG A 98 -22.02 2.48 7.12
C ARG A 98 -21.05 3.46 6.45
N LYS A 99 -21.43 3.95 5.27
CA LYS A 99 -20.63 4.95 4.55
C LYS A 99 -20.62 6.27 5.30
N LEU A 100 -19.53 7.02 5.14
CA LEU A 100 -19.48 8.41 5.60
C LEU A 100 -20.47 9.24 4.77
N PRO A 101 -21.12 10.25 5.39
CA PRO A 101 -22.02 11.15 4.69
C PRO A 101 -21.29 12.08 3.71
N LEU A 102 -19.96 12.22 3.87
CA LEU A 102 -19.09 12.92 2.93
C LEU A 102 -18.61 11.92 1.88
N SER A 103 -19.11 12.07 0.66
CA SER A 103 -19.00 11.08 -0.42
C SER A 103 -17.63 11.01 -1.08
N ASP A 104 -16.84 12.09 -0.99
CA ASP A 104 -15.55 12.17 -1.68
C ASP A 104 -14.39 12.19 -0.70
N ASP A 105 -13.38 11.34 -0.93
CA ASP A 105 -12.07 11.42 -0.27
C ASP A 105 -11.51 12.85 -0.33
N PHE A 106 -11.80 13.56 -1.43
CA PHE A 106 -11.44 14.95 -1.63
C PHE A 106 -12.18 15.92 -0.69
N SER A 107 -13.44 15.65 -0.36
CA SER A 107 -14.22 16.48 0.57
C SER A 107 -13.75 16.30 2.02
N VAL A 108 -13.49 15.06 2.43
CA VAL A 108 -12.98 14.76 3.78
C VAL A 108 -11.54 15.23 3.93
N SER A 109 -10.70 15.05 2.90
CA SER A 109 -9.33 15.57 2.87
C SER A 109 -9.30 17.10 2.97
N ARG A 110 -10.19 17.80 2.24
CA ARG A 110 -10.33 19.26 2.35
C ARG A 110 -10.78 19.70 3.75
N ALA A 111 -11.75 19.01 4.35
CA ALA A 111 -12.20 19.31 5.71
C ALA A 111 -11.05 19.13 6.72
N SER A 112 -10.29 18.03 6.61
CA SER A 112 -9.11 17.79 7.44
C SER A 112 -8.01 18.84 7.23
N ALA A 113 -7.75 19.24 5.99
CA ALA A 113 -6.76 20.26 5.66
C ALA A 113 -7.16 21.64 6.21
N ALA A 114 -8.44 22.00 6.11
CA ALA A 114 -8.97 23.24 6.66
C ALA A 114 -8.83 23.29 8.19
N LEU A 115 -9.15 22.19 8.88
CA LEU A 115 -8.94 22.07 10.34
C LEU A 115 -7.46 22.18 10.71
N GLY A 116 -6.58 21.50 9.97
CA GLY A 116 -5.13 21.55 10.19
C GLY A 116 -4.54 22.96 9.99
N LEU A 117 -4.98 23.69 8.95
CA LEU A 117 -4.57 25.07 8.72
C LEU A 117 -5.07 26.00 9.83
N SER A 118 -6.31 25.81 10.27
CA SER A 118 -6.92 26.60 11.35
C SER A 118 -6.15 26.42 12.66
N ALA A 119 -5.86 25.16 13.04
CA ALA A 119 -5.07 24.84 14.24
C ALA A 119 -3.65 25.43 14.18
N ARG A 120 -2.97 25.37 13.03
CA ARG A 120 -1.64 25.97 12.84
C ARG A 120 -1.65 27.49 12.93
N LYS A 121 -2.69 28.15 12.38
CA LYS A 121 -2.86 29.61 12.51
C LYS A 121 -3.12 30.02 13.96
N ALA A 122 -3.95 29.27 14.69
CA ALA A 122 -4.21 29.51 16.10
C ALA A 122 -2.93 29.34 16.96
N ALA A 123 -2.14 28.29 16.71
CA ALA A 123 -0.88 28.05 17.43
C ALA A 123 0.18 29.15 17.19
N LYS A 124 0.25 29.72 15.98
CA LYS A 124 1.16 30.85 15.68
C LYS A 124 0.69 32.20 16.27
N LYS A 125 -0.60 32.32 16.58
CA LYS A 125 -1.21 33.54 17.15
C LYS A 125 -1.30 33.50 18.67
N ALA A 126 -0.93 32.38 19.30
CA ALA A 126 -0.87 32.25 20.74
C ALA A 126 0.28 33.12 21.28
N PRO A 127 0.04 34.02 22.26
CA PRO A 127 1.10 34.81 22.86
C PRO A 127 2.08 33.87 23.56
N THR A 128 3.38 34.01 23.25
CA THR A 128 4.44 33.39 24.03
C THR A 128 4.33 33.96 25.44
N ARG A 129 3.92 33.12 26.39
CA ARG A 129 3.82 33.50 27.80
C ARG A 129 5.22 33.96 28.27
N PRO A 130 5.34 35.12 28.92
CA PRO A 130 6.61 35.63 29.44
C PRO A 130 7.18 34.73 30.53
#